data_AF-A0AA41RYH4-F1
#
_entry.id   AF-A0AA41RYH4-F1
#
_cell.length_a   1.000
_cell.length_b   1.000
_cell.length_c   1.000
_cell.angle_alpha   90.00
_cell.angle_beta   90.00
_cell.angle_gamma   90.00
#
_symmetry.space_group_name_H-M   'P 1'
#
loop_
_entity.id
_entity.type
_entity.pdbx_description
1 polymer ?
#
loop_
_entity_poly.entity_id
_entity_poly.type
_entity_poly.pdbx_seq_one_letter_code
_entity_poly.pdbx_strand_id
1 'polypeptide(L)' 'DGAWKHLQAGAKKVLITTPGKGDIPTYVMGINAELCTHVDTIISNASCTTNCLAPFVKVLEQKF' A
#
# COMPACT_ATOMS: atom_id res chain seq x y z
N ASP A 1 -8.45 -2.27 -13.27
CA ASP A 1 -8.35 -1.72 -14.63
C ASP A 1 -7.32 -0.61 -14.81
N GLY A 2 -7.37 0.50 -14.06
CA GLY A 2 -6.46 1.64 -14.27
C GLY A 2 -4.97 1.29 -14.15
N ALA A 3 -4.55 0.74 -13.01
CA ALA A 3 -3.15 0.40 -12.75
C ALA A 3 -2.58 -0.67 -13.69
N TRP A 4 -3.42 -1.62 -14.13
CA TRP A 4 -3.01 -2.71 -15.03
C TRP A 4 -2.54 -2.20 -16.40
N LYS A 5 -3.10 -1.08 -16.88
CA LYS A 5 -2.67 -0.47 -18.15
C LYS A 5 -1.20 -0.04 -18.13
N HIS A 6 -0.68 0.37 -16.97
CA HIS A 6 0.74 0.72 -16.84
C HIS A 6 1.66 -0.50 -16.96
N LEU A 7 1.24 -1.67 -16.46
CA LEU A 7 1.98 -2.92 -16.64
C LEU A 7 2.02 -3.34 -18.11
N GLN A 8 0.88 -3.27 -18.80
CA GLN A 8 0.81 -3.57 -20.24
C GLN A 8 1.65 -2.61 -21.09
N ALA A 9 1.79 -1.36 -20.67
CA ALA A 9 2.66 -0.38 -21.30
C ALA A 9 4.17 -0.58 -21.01
N GLY A 10 4.53 -1.59 -20.20
CA GLY A 10 5.93 -1.97 -19.94
C GLY A 10 6.46 -1.56 -18.56
N ALA A 11 5.64 -0.99 -17.67
CA ALA A 11 6.06 -0.76 -16.29
C ALA A 11 6.27 -2.11 -15.57
N LYS A 12 7.38 -2.24 -14.82
CA LYS A 12 7.66 -3.46 -14.07
C LYS A 12 6.79 -3.60 -12.81
N LYS A 13 6.45 -2.48 -12.19
CA LYS A 13 5.63 -2.37 -10.97
C LYS A 13 4.85 -1.06 -10.97
N VAL A 14 3.75 -1.03 -10.22
CA VAL A 14 2.87 0.13 -10.08
C VAL A 14 2.56 0.37 -8.61
N LEU A 15 2.74 1.62 -8.17
CA LEU A 15 2.31 2.11 -6.86
C LEU A 15 1.06 2.98 -7.04
N ILE A 16 -0.02 2.65 -6.34
CA ILE A 16 -1.25 3.44 -6.32
C ILE A 16 -1.22 4.37 -5.10
N THR A 17 -1.50 5.66 -5.29
CA THR A 17 -1.45 6.69 -4.22
C THR A 17 -2.76 6.84 -3.44
N THR A 18 -3.70 5.95 -3.68
CA THR A 18 -5.02 5.92 -3.09
C THR A 18 -5.33 4.48 -2.66
N PRO A 19 -6.38 4.27 -1.83
CA PRO A 19 -6.82 2.92 -1.49
C PRO A 19 -7.04 2.08 -2.75
N GLY A 20 -6.34 0.95 -2.83
CA GLY A 20 -6.54 -0.03 -3.89
C GLY A 20 -7.98 -0.52 -3.91
N LYS A 21 -8.52 -0.78 -5.11
CA LYS A 21 -9.81 -1.44 -5.28
C LYS A 21 -9.59 -2.94 -5.41
N GLY A 22 -10.34 -3.73 -4.64
CA GLY A 22 -10.18 -5.20 -4.59
C GLY A 22 -8.96 -5.60 -3.75
N ASP A 23 -8.44 -6.80 -3.98
CA ASP A 23 -7.31 -7.38 -3.25
C ASP A 23 -5.95 -6.84 -3.73
N ILE A 24 -5.78 -5.53 -3.72
CA ILE A 24 -4.47 -4.91 -3.96
C ILE A 24 -3.75 -4.77 -2.61
N PRO A 25 -2.58 -5.41 -2.43
CA PRO A 25 -1.84 -5.32 -1.19
C PRO A 25 -1.50 -3.85 -0.89
N THR A 26 -1.75 -3.45 0.36
CA THR A 26 -1.61 -2.07 0.81
C THR A 26 -0.55 -2.00 1.90
N TYR A 27 0.39 -1.07 1.72
CA TYR A 27 1.52 -0.89 2.61
C TYR A 27 1.58 0.55 3.12
N VAL A 28 1.85 0.69 4.41
CA VAL A 28 2.07 1.96 5.09
C VAL A 28 3.47 1.93 5.70
N MET A 29 4.27 2.92 5.32
CA MET A 29 5.65 3.04 5.79
C MET A 29 5.71 3.14 7.32
N GLY A 30 6.61 2.36 7.95
CA GLY A 30 6.75 2.28 9.40
C GLY A 30 5.69 1.42 10.11
N ILE A 31 4.68 0.93 9.39
CA ILE A 31 3.63 0.07 9.93
C ILE A 31 3.82 -1.38 9.51
N ASN A 32 3.79 -1.64 8.20
CA ASN A 32 3.84 -2.97 7.60
C ASN A 32 4.60 -3.03 6.26
N ALA A 33 5.33 -1.97 5.89
CA ALA A 33 6.03 -1.89 4.60
C ALA A 33 7.14 -2.94 4.44
N GLU A 34 7.65 -3.48 5.54
CA GLU A 34 8.58 -4.61 5.59
C GLU A 34 7.98 -5.92 5.02
N LEU A 35 6.64 -6.02 4.96
CA LEU A 35 5.95 -7.15 4.34
C LEU A 35 5.84 -7.01 2.81
N CYS A 36 6.25 -5.88 2.24
CA CYS A 36 6.24 -5.67 0.80
C CYS A 36 7.32 -6.54 0.16
N THR A 37 6.91 -7.54 -0.61
CA THR A 37 7.84 -8.44 -1.30
C THR A 37 7.98 -8.08 -2.78
N HIS A 38 8.92 -8.74 -3.47
CA HIS A 38 9.11 -8.52 -4.90
C HIS A 38 8.02 -9.16 -5.78
N VAL A 39 7.13 -9.98 -5.23
CA VAL A 39 6.12 -10.72 -6.00
C VAL A 39 5.00 -9.82 -6.51
N ASP A 40 4.65 -8.79 -5.74
CA ASP A 40 3.52 -7.92 -6.08
C ASP A 40 3.93 -6.91 -7.16
N THR A 41 3.17 -6.88 -8.24
CA THR A 41 3.37 -5.97 -9.37
C THR A 41 2.54 -4.70 -9.25
N ILE A 42 1.46 -4.73 -8.48
CA ILE A 42 0.62 -3.56 -8.17
C ILE A 42 0.42 -3.52 -6.67
N ILE A 43 0.80 -2.39 -6.05
CA ILE A 43 0.66 -2.18 -4.61
C ILE A 43 0.02 -0.81 -4.35
N SER A 44 -0.60 -0.65 -3.19
CA SER A 44 -1.27 0.59 -2.75
C SER A 44 -0.52 1.23 -1.59
N ASN A 45 -0.30 2.54 -1.66
CA ASN A 45 0.26 3.36 -0.58
C ASN A 45 -0.84 3.90 0.37
N ALA A 46 -2.01 3.26 0.37
CA ALA A 46 -3.19 3.67 1.13
C ALA A 46 -3.65 5.11 0.83
N SER A 47 -4.44 5.69 1.73
CA SER A 47 -4.84 7.12 1.69
C SER A 47 -3.97 7.99 2.59
N CYS A 48 -4.00 9.31 2.39
CA CYS A 48 -3.34 10.25 3.31
C CYS A 48 -3.86 10.13 4.75
N THR A 49 -5.17 9.95 4.94
CA THR A 49 -5.78 9.72 6.26
C THR A 49 -5.26 8.43 6.91
N THR A 50 -5.15 7.35 6.13
CA THR A 50 -4.62 6.07 6.62
C THR A 50 -3.15 6.20 7.03
N ASN A 51 -2.32 6.86 6.22
CA ASN A 51 -0.91 7.08 6.55
C ASN A 51 -0.74 7.95 7.81
N CYS A 52 -1.64 8.92 8.03
CA CYS A 52 -1.63 9.74 9.23
C CYS A 52 -2.06 8.94 10.48
N LEU A 53 -3.14 8.16 10.39
CA LEU A 53 -3.76 7.51 11.54
C LEU A 53 -3.08 6.20 11.96
N ALA A 54 -2.63 5.38 11.01
CA ALA A 54 -2.10 4.04 11.30
C ALA A 54 -0.93 4.02 12.31
N PRO A 55 0.04 4.96 12.29
CA PRO A 55 1.08 5.03 13.32
C PRO A 55 0.55 5.24 14.73
N PHE A 56 -0.50 6.06 14.91
CA PHE A 56 -1.11 6.26 16.22
C PHE A 56 -1.79 4.98 16.71
N VAL A 57 -2.56 4.32 15.84
CA VAL A 57 -3.22 3.06 16.17
C VAL A 57 -2.21 2.00 16.60
N LYS A 58 -1.09 1.86 15.87
CA LYS A 58 0.00 0.92 16.22
C LYS A 58 0.56 1.18 17.61
N VAL A 59 0.81 2.44 17.97
CA VAL A 59 1.32 2.76 19.32
C VAL A 59 0.30 2.44 20.40
N LEU A 60 -0.98 2.77 20.17
CA LEU A 60 -2.04 2.48 21.13
C LEU A 60 -2.18 0.98 21.36
N GLU A 61 -2.30 0.19 20.30
CA GLU A 61 -2.40 -1.29 20.35
C GLU A 61 -1.19 -1.96 21.01
N GLN A 62 0.01 -1.38 20.86
CA GLN A 62 1.22 -1.93 21.48
C GLN A 62 1.40 -1.58 22.96
N LYS A 63 0.68 -0.57 23.46
CA LYS A 63 0.88 -0.01 24.80
C LYS A 63 -0.30 -0.23 25.74
N PHE A 64 -1.49 -0.45 25.18
CA PHE A 64 -2.75 -0.61 25.91
C PHE A 64 -3.51 -1.82 25.36
#